data_AF-A0A8K0R9M2-F1
#
_entry.id   AF-A0A8K0R9M2-F1
#
_cell.length_a   1.000
_cell.length_b   1.000
_cell.length_c   1.000
_cell.angle_alpha   90.00
_cell.angle_beta   90.00
_cell.angle_gamma   90.00
#
_symmetry.space_group_name_H-M   'P 1'
#
loop_
_entity.id
_entity.type
_entity.pdbx_description
1 polymer ?
#
loop_
_entity_poly.entity_id
_entity_poly.type
_entity_poly.pdbx_seq_one_letter_code
_entity_poly.pdbx_strand_id
1 'polypeptide(L)'
;MSTASESTFKPPPTVECFALGRCLGIGKKIHNPDVVCTSCLKRHDPQQLRSWANNNATALALINEEAVHKQIRKENIETHSRYLCAFEDPDYQHCRWRQSDLNLRGIRLDCSTRMLAPPPRPHCAFGTACDSRPEGQEKGPSICTWCKNMSFDALYRQADAQPDSRSLRRLIDSYMHQLERDCDERITKGWSYLCICKDPEHAFQTWRRDFNPRDSRVCGTVRYRGQLCARCFTKAQEQGCLWLNEFDGDQIGFPCVFEDPRLRRPTDINWKMGPVDERGWPDPEWEKDSRKHGKCERARHRNQLCQRCFNRMCEIRGFGRFFDTEWGILHEGYSG
;
A
#
# COMPACT_ATOMS: atom_id res chain seq x y z
N MET A 1 -32.11 8.92 51.61
CA MET A 1 -30.88 8.68 50.82
C MET A 1 -31.29 8.36 49.41
N SER A 2 -31.18 9.33 48.49
CA SER A 2 -31.44 9.12 47.06
C SER A 2 -30.15 9.37 46.30
N THR A 3 -29.51 8.27 45.89
CA THR A 3 -28.36 8.28 45.00
C THR A 3 -28.85 8.57 43.58
N ALA A 4 -28.74 9.85 43.17
CA ALA A 4 -28.87 10.22 41.77
C ALA A 4 -27.67 9.62 41.01
N SER A 5 -27.95 8.69 40.11
CA SER A 5 -26.98 8.15 39.16
C SER A 5 -26.56 9.27 38.19
N GLU A 6 -25.37 9.84 38.38
CA GLU A 6 -24.77 10.75 37.42
C GLU A 6 -24.52 9.99 36.11
N SER A 7 -25.37 10.22 35.10
CA SER A 7 -25.14 9.76 33.75
C SER A 7 -23.85 10.39 33.23
N THR A 8 -22.81 9.58 33.01
CA THR A 8 -21.48 10.01 32.53
C THR A 8 -21.48 10.38 31.04
N PHE A 9 -22.57 10.98 30.53
CA PHE A 9 -22.64 11.46 29.17
C PHE A 9 -22.10 12.90 29.12
N LYS A 10 -20.83 13.05 28.75
CA LYS A 10 -20.27 14.37 28.45
C LYS A 10 -20.71 14.78 27.04
N PRO A 11 -21.43 15.90 26.86
CA PRO A 11 -21.78 16.38 25.53
C PRO A 11 -20.49 16.64 24.73
N PRO A 12 -20.55 16.51 23.38
CA PRO A 12 -19.38 16.77 22.55
C PRO A 12 -18.88 18.21 22.79
N PRO A 13 -17.55 18.41 22.86
CA PRO A 13 -16.99 19.72 23.15
C PRO A 13 -17.44 20.75 22.11
N THR A 14 -17.77 21.95 22.58
CA THR A 14 -18.03 23.09 21.70
C THR A 14 -16.70 23.65 21.23
N VAL A 15 -16.53 23.81 19.92
CA VAL A 15 -15.33 24.36 19.31
C VAL A 15 -15.67 25.62 18.54
N GLU A 16 -15.10 26.73 18.99
CA GLU A 16 -15.19 28.03 18.32
C GLU A 16 -14.10 28.19 17.29
N CYS A 17 -14.45 28.59 16.06
CA CYS A 17 -13.48 28.84 15.01
C CYS A 17 -14.04 29.70 13.86
N PHE A 18 -13.21 30.61 13.32
CA PHE A 18 -13.56 31.41 12.15
C PHE A 18 -13.69 30.56 10.87
N ALA A 19 -13.08 29.37 10.83
CA ALA A 19 -12.97 28.55 9.62
C ALA A 19 -14.30 27.92 9.12
N LEU A 20 -15.45 28.23 9.72
CA LEU A 20 -16.79 27.80 9.29
C LEU A 20 -16.85 26.29 8.96
N GLY A 21 -17.42 25.92 7.81
CA GLY A 21 -17.50 24.53 7.32
C GLY A 21 -16.15 23.86 7.04
N ARG A 22 -15.05 24.63 7.06
CA ARG A 22 -13.67 24.15 6.91
C ARG A 22 -12.99 23.90 8.27
N CYS A 23 -13.70 24.14 9.37
CA CYS A 23 -13.18 23.92 10.72
C CYS A 23 -12.89 22.43 10.97
N LEU A 24 -11.70 22.16 11.49
CA LEU A 24 -11.16 20.82 11.74
C LEU A 24 -11.35 20.33 13.18
N GLY A 25 -12.00 21.14 14.03
CA GLY A 25 -12.32 20.80 15.41
C GLY A 25 -13.30 19.63 15.54
N ILE A 26 -13.16 18.87 16.63
CA ILE A 26 -14.02 17.74 16.98
C ILE A 26 -15.14 18.27 17.89
N GLY A 27 -16.40 17.97 17.58
CA GLY A 27 -17.56 18.36 18.39
C GLY A 27 -18.46 19.41 17.72
N LYS A 28 -19.24 20.14 18.53
CA LYS A 28 -20.19 21.15 18.03
C LYS A 28 -19.42 22.40 17.60
N LYS A 29 -19.44 22.72 16.31
CA LYS A 29 -18.70 23.84 15.75
C LYS A 29 -19.52 25.12 15.82
N ILE A 30 -18.99 26.14 16.46
CA ILE A 30 -19.58 27.48 16.51
C ILE A 30 -18.65 28.43 15.75
N HIS A 31 -19.24 29.24 14.88
CA HIS A 31 -18.48 30.26 14.18
C HIS A 31 -18.15 31.41 15.15
N ASN A 32 -16.87 31.74 15.26
CA ASN A 32 -16.39 32.92 15.96
C ASN A 32 -15.30 33.56 15.08
N PRO A 33 -15.48 34.81 14.61
CA PRO A 33 -14.54 35.45 13.68
C PRO A 33 -13.17 35.75 14.31
N ASP A 34 -13.09 35.88 15.63
CA ASP A 34 -11.87 36.28 16.35
C ASP A 34 -11.03 35.09 16.83
N VAL A 35 -11.59 33.89 16.78
CA VAL A 35 -10.97 32.68 17.35
C VAL A 35 -10.64 31.67 16.27
N VAL A 36 -9.48 31.05 16.38
CA VAL A 36 -9.11 29.88 15.60
C VAL A 36 -8.84 28.70 16.52
N CYS A 37 -9.56 27.60 16.32
CA CYS A 37 -9.36 26.44 17.17
C CYS A 37 -7.98 25.82 16.95
N THR A 38 -7.44 25.20 17.99
CA THR A 38 -6.12 24.54 17.96
C THR A 38 -5.99 23.51 16.83
N SER A 39 -7.09 22.83 16.50
CA SER A 39 -7.11 21.86 15.39
C SER A 39 -6.90 22.52 14.03
N CYS A 40 -7.46 23.72 13.82
CA CYS A 40 -7.24 24.50 12.61
C CYS A 40 -5.83 25.10 12.59
N LEU A 41 -5.37 25.71 13.67
CA LEU A 41 -4.01 26.28 13.79
C LEU A 41 -2.90 25.26 13.46
N LYS A 42 -3.03 24.04 14.01
CA LYS A 42 -2.02 23.00 13.82
C LYS A 42 -2.04 22.41 12.41
N ARG A 43 -3.21 22.30 11.77
CA ARG A 43 -3.39 21.44 10.59
C ARG A 43 -3.64 22.18 9.29
N HIS A 44 -4.20 23.39 9.33
CA HIS A 44 -4.34 24.19 8.12
C HIS A 44 -3.05 24.93 7.81
N ASP A 45 -2.85 25.21 6.52
CA ASP A 45 -1.75 26.07 6.12
C ASP A 45 -1.98 27.50 6.65
N PRO A 46 -0.99 28.17 7.27
CA PRO A 46 -1.17 29.52 7.76
C PRO A 46 -1.60 30.53 6.68
N GLN A 47 -1.23 30.36 5.41
CA GLN A 47 -1.73 31.23 4.33
C GLN A 47 -3.23 30.98 4.06
N GLN A 48 -3.69 29.74 4.12
CA GLN A 48 -5.12 29.43 4.02
C GLN A 48 -5.89 30.06 5.17
N LEU A 49 -5.39 29.92 6.39
CA LEU A 49 -5.98 30.56 7.56
C LEU A 49 -6.01 32.09 7.43
N ARG A 50 -4.94 32.72 6.93
CA ARG A 50 -4.90 34.17 6.65
C ARG A 50 -5.95 34.57 5.62
N SER A 51 -6.10 33.79 4.54
CA SER A 51 -7.10 34.06 3.49
C SER A 51 -8.54 33.98 4.02
N TRP A 52 -8.79 33.13 5.02
CA TRP A 52 -10.11 32.94 5.62
C TRP A 52 -10.37 33.89 6.79
N ALA A 53 -9.31 34.38 7.45
CA ALA A 53 -9.40 35.40 8.49
C ALA A 53 -9.91 36.74 7.95
N ASN A 54 -9.90 36.96 6.63
CA ASN A 54 -10.52 38.11 5.96
C ASN A 54 -10.14 39.46 6.60
N ASN A 55 -8.83 39.68 6.80
CA ASN A 55 -8.24 40.87 7.44
C ASN A 55 -8.62 41.10 8.92
N ASN A 56 -9.18 40.10 9.62
CA ASN A 56 -9.39 40.18 11.07
C ASN A 56 -8.02 40.18 11.80
N ALA A 57 -7.70 41.29 12.45
CA ALA A 57 -6.41 41.50 13.13
C ALA A 57 -6.16 40.46 14.25
N THR A 58 -7.18 40.10 15.03
CA THR A 58 -7.08 39.13 16.13
C THR A 58 -6.76 37.74 15.60
N ALA A 59 -7.49 37.29 14.59
CA ALA A 59 -7.24 35.99 13.97
C ALA A 59 -5.86 35.94 13.29
N LEU A 60 -5.45 37.02 12.62
CA LEU A 60 -4.13 37.11 12.00
C LEU A 60 -2.99 37.06 13.03
N ALA A 61 -3.15 37.71 14.19
CA ALA A 61 -2.17 37.65 15.27
C ALA A 61 -1.96 36.21 15.76
N LEU A 62 -3.04 35.47 16.03
CA LEU A 62 -2.98 34.07 16.46
C LEU A 62 -2.31 33.16 15.41
N ILE A 63 -2.59 33.39 14.12
CA ILE A 63 -1.97 32.62 13.04
C ILE A 63 -0.46 32.91 12.94
N ASN A 64 -0.06 34.16 13.12
CA ASN A 64 1.34 34.56 13.07
C ASN A 64 2.13 34.03 14.27
N GLU A 65 1.56 34.04 15.46
CA GLU A 65 2.16 33.44 16.66
C GLU A 65 2.43 31.94 16.45
N GLU A 66 1.44 31.19 15.96
CA GLU A 66 1.62 29.76 15.66
C GLU A 66 2.65 29.53 14.54
N ALA A 67 2.73 30.41 13.54
CA ALA A 67 3.75 30.32 12.50
C ALA A 67 5.17 30.48 13.08
N VAL A 68 5.36 31.44 14.00
CA VAL A 68 6.62 31.62 14.73
C VAL A 68 6.95 30.39 15.58
N HIS A 69 5.97 29.83 16.29
CA HIS A 69 6.17 28.59 17.07
C HIS A 69 6.59 27.40 16.19
N LYS A 70 6.04 27.27 14.98
CA LYS A 70 6.44 26.22 14.04
C LYS A 70 7.88 26.41 13.56
N GLN A 71 8.30 27.65 13.32
CA GLN A 71 9.68 27.98 12.96
C GLN A 71 10.67 27.63 14.08
N ILE A 72 10.37 28.03 15.32
CA ILE A 72 11.19 27.69 16.49
C ILE A 72 11.27 26.16 16.68
N ARG A 73 10.16 25.43 16.47
CA ARG A 73 10.16 23.97 16.56
C ARG A 73 11.07 23.33 15.51
N LYS A 74 11.04 23.84 14.27
CA LYS A 74 11.92 23.37 13.20
C LYS A 74 13.38 23.51 13.59
N GLU A 75 13.80 24.71 14.01
CA GLU A 75 15.17 25.00 14.42
C GLU A 75 15.63 24.07 15.56
N ASN A 76 14.79 23.85 16.57
CA ASN A 76 15.06 22.91 17.65
C ASN A 76 15.17 21.45 17.22
N ILE A 77 14.48 21.03 16.16
CA ILE A 77 14.57 19.65 15.64
C ILE A 77 15.82 19.48 14.77
N GLU A 78 16.12 20.46 13.92
CA GLU A 78 17.24 20.44 12.98
C GLU A 78 18.60 20.55 13.67
N THR A 79 18.67 21.28 14.79
CA THR A 79 19.83 21.30 15.69
C THR A 79 20.22 19.93 16.23
N HIS A 80 19.30 18.96 16.22
CA HIS A 80 19.55 17.58 16.64
C HIS A 80 19.68 16.60 15.45
N SER A 81 19.99 17.11 14.25
CA SER A 81 20.10 16.32 13.01
C SER A 81 18.85 15.49 12.68
N ARG A 82 17.68 15.98 13.09
CA ARG A 82 16.37 15.45 12.72
C ARG A 82 15.69 16.46 11.82
N TYR A 83 14.77 16.01 10.98
CA TYR A 83 14.04 16.89 10.06
C TYR A 83 12.54 16.71 10.26
N LEU A 84 11.79 17.79 10.09
CA LEU A 84 10.34 17.74 10.10
C LEU A 84 9.83 17.03 8.84
N CYS A 85 8.67 16.40 8.96
CA CYS A 85 7.94 15.93 7.78
C CYS A 85 7.58 17.12 6.89
N ALA A 86 7.58 16.97 5.56
CA ALA A 86 7.24 18.04 4.62
C ALA A 86 5.84 18.68 4.85
N PHE A 87 4.95 18.04 5.62
CA PHE A 87 3.65 18.58 6.03
C PHE A 87 3.69 19.43 7.31
N GLU A 88 4.73 19.27 8.13
CA GLU A 88 4.94 20.01 9.38
C GLU A 88 6.01 21.10 9.23
N ASP A 89 6.89 20.95 8.24
CA ASP A 89 8.00 21.85 7.96
C ASP A 89 7.51 23.20 7.36
N PRO A 90 7.79 24.34 8.00
CA PRO A 90 7.47 25.67 7.49
C PRO A 90 7.99 25.97 6.07
N ASP A 91 9.10 25.36 5.63
CA ASP A 91 9.70 25.69 4.32
C ASP A 91 8.81 25.31 3.13
N TYR A 92 7.95 24.31 3.33
CA TYR A 92 7.05 23.79 2.30
C TYR A 92 5.68 24.49 2.30
N GLN A 93 5.53 25.60 3.02
CA GLN A 93 4.26 26.33 3.14
C GLN A 93 3.74 26.88 1.80
N HIS A 94 4.63 27.16 0.85
CA HIS A 94 4.27 27.71 -0.46
C HIS A 94 4.07 26.66 -1.56
N CYS A 95 4.23 25.37 -1.24
CA CYS A 95 4.11 24.31 -2.23
C CYS A 95 2.64 24.03 -2.58
N ARG A 96 2.31 24.10 -3.89
CA ARG A 96 0.94 23.93 -4.41
C ARG A 96 0.23 22.64 -3.93
N TRP A 97 0.96 21.55 -3.74
CA TRP A 97 0.40 20.27 -3.29
C TRP A 97 -0.18 20.34 -1.86
N ARG A 98 0.28 21.25 -0.99
CA ARG A 98 -0.35 21.45 0.34
C ARG A 98 -1.78 21.97 0.24
N GLN A 99 -2.09 22.76 -0.79
CA GLN A 99 -3.39 23.41 -0.94
C GLN A 99 -4.49 22.41 -1.31
N SER A 100 -4.16 21.37 -2.07
CA SER A 100 -5.05 20.26 -2.46
C SER A 100 -5.04 19.08 -1.49
N ASP A 101 -3.87 18.77 -0.92
CA ASP A 101 -3.67 17.50 -0.19
C ASP A 101 -4.01 17.56 1.30
N LEU A 102 -4.27 18.75 1.87
CA LEU A 102 -4.76 18.86 3.24
C LEU A 102 -6.19 18.29 3.43
N ASN A 103 -6.89 18.00 2.34
CA ASN A 103 -8.13 17.22 2.36
C ASN A 103 -7.91 15.70 2.33
N LEU A 104 -6.67 15.19 2.22
CA LEU A 104 -6.35 13.76 2.23
C LEU A 104 -6.29 13.16 3.66
N ARG A 105 -7.24 13.55 4.52
CA ARG A 105 -7.47 12.98 5.87
C ARG A 105 -7.82 11.49 5.87
N GLY A 106 -7.79 10.80 4.73
CA GLY A 106 -7.96 9.36 4.66
C GLY A 106 -6.68 8.55 4.86
N ILE A 107 -5.48 9.09 4.61
CA ILE A 107 -4.33 8.20 4.27
C ILE A 107 -3.05 8.45 5.07
N ARG A 108 -2.91 9.51 5.88
CA ARG A 108 -1.63 9.76 6.59
C ARG A 108 -1.80 9.85 8.11
N LEU A 109 -2.01 8.67 8.68
CA LEU A 109 -1.54 8.33 10.02
C LEU A 109 -0.02 8.19 9.91
N ASP A 110 0.73 9.09 10.54
CA ASP A 110 1.91 8.78 11.36
C ASP A 110 2.70 10.07 11.65
N CYS A 111 2.30 10.72 12.75
CA CYS A 111 3.26 11.19 13.73
C CYS A 111 2.54 11.21 15.09
N SER A 112 2.85 10.20 15.91
CA SER A 112 2.64 10.11 17.36
C SER A 112 1.22 10.00 17.98
N THR A 113 0.14 9.71 17.24
CA THR A 113 -1.13 9.30 17.88
C THR A 113 -1.69 8.00 17.29
N ARG A 114 -1.69 6.93 18.10
CA ARG A 114 -2.51 5.73 17.90
C ARG A 114 -3.99 6.14 17.93
N MET A 115 -4.54 6.59 16.81
CA MET A 115 -5.98 6.59 16.59
C MET A 115 -6.29 5.42 15.67
N LEU A 116 -6.98 4.44 16.23
CA LEU A 116 -7.55 3.31 15.51
C LEU A 116 -8.34 3.84 14.30
N ALA A 117 -8.24 3.15 13.16
CA ALA A 117 -9.09 3.39 11.99
C ALA A 117 -10.55 3.57 12.44
N PRO A 118 -11.37 4.40 11.75
CA PRO A 118 -12.80 4.49 12.04
C PRO A 118 -13.33 3.06 12.19
N PRO A 119 -14.06 2.75 13.28
CA PRO A 119 -14.50 1.39 13.54
C PRO A 119 -15.14 0.85 12.27
N PRO A 120 -14.80 -0.38 11.83
CA PRO A 120 -15.40 -0.94 10.63
C PRO A 120 -16.91 -0.76 10.75
N ARG A 121 -17.53 -0.16 9.72
CA ARG A 121 -18.99 -0.02 9.70
C ARG A 121 -19.55 -1.41 10.04
N PRO A 122 -20.36 -1.57 11.09
CA PRO A 122 -20.68 -2.88 11.64
C PRO A 122 -21.61 -3.72 10.75
N HIS A 123 -21.80 -3.26 9.51
CA HIS A 123 -22.79 -3.74 8.57
C HIS A 123 -22.10 -3.99 7.23
N CYS A 124 -22.07 -5.24 6.81
CA CYS A 124 -21.61 -5.65 5.50
C CYS A 124 -22.80 -5.77 4.54
N ALA A 125 -22.62 -5.48 3.26
CA ALA A 125 -23.63 -5.76 2.23
C ALA A 125 -24.05 -7.23 2.19
N PHE A 126 -23.17 -8.15 2.59
CA PHE A 126 -23.49 -9.57 2.76
C PHE A 126 -24.35 -9.88 3.99
N GLY A 127 -24.59 -8.94 4.89
CA GLY A 127 -25.44 -9.11 6.07
C GLY A 127 -25.06 -10.35 6.90
N THR A 128 -26.01 -11.25 7.12
CA THR A 128 -25.84 -12.52 7.84
C THR A 128 -24.92 -13.51 7.12
N ALA A 129 -24.72 -13.36 5.81
CA ALA A 129 -23.76 -14.19 5.08
C ALA A 129 -22.30 -13.77 5.34
N CYS A 130 -22.05 -12.65 6.03
CA CYS A 130 -20.70 -12.19 6.34
C CYS A 130 -20.12 -12.88 7.58
N ASP A 131 -19.07 -13.70 7.40
CA ASP A 131 -18.40 -14.43 8.50
C ASP A 131 -17.60 -13.56 9.47
N SER A 132 -17.63 -12.23 9.33
CA SER A 132 -16.84 -11.34 10.20
C SER A 132 -17.33 -11.31 11.66
N ARG A 133 -18.57 -11.76 11.91
CA ARG A 133 -19.12 -11.98 13.26
C ARG A 133 -20.07 -13.19 13.28
N PRO A 134 -19.99 -14.10 14.27
CA PRO A 134 -20.82 -15.31 14.33
C PRO A 134 -22.32 -15.04 14.45
N GLU A 135 -22.71 -13.92 15.07
CA GLU A 135 -24.11 -13.58 15.35
C GLU A 135 -24.82 -12.89 14.15
N GLY A 136 -24.15 -12.81 12.99
CA GLY A 136 -24.64 -12.10 11.83
C GLY A 136 -24.50 -10.57 11.98
N GLN A 137 -24.53 -9.87 10.85
CA GLN A 137 -24.58 -8.41 10.81
C GLN A 137 -25.84 -7.96 10.11
N GLU A 138 -26.46 -6.87 10.60
CA GLU A 138 -27.45 -6.15 9.79
C GLU A 138 -26.83 -5.75 8.45
N LYS A 139 -27.66 -5.78 7.42
CA LYS A 139 -27.21 -5.54 6.05
C LYS A 139 -26.78 -4.10 5.86
N GLY A 140 -25.53 -3.91 5.43
CA GLY A 140 -24.94 -2.61 5.18
C GLY A 140 -24.99 -2.19 3.71
N PRO A 141 -24.69 -0.92 3.40
CA PRO A 141 -24.67 -0.42 2.03
C PRO A 141 -23.41 -0.83 1.24
N SER A 142 -22.38 -1.39 1.89
CA SER A 142 -21.09 -1.67 1.27
C SER A 142 -20.41 -2.94 1.80
N ILE A 143 -19.47 -3.47 1.03
CA ILE A 143 -18.64 -4.62 1.43
C ILE A 143 -17.71 -4.19 2.57
N CYS A 144 -17.75 -4.90 3.70
CA CYS A 144 -16.92 -4.60 4.86
C CYS A 144 -15.45 -4.99 4.63
N THR A 145 -14.53 -4.54 5.50
CA THR A 145 -13.10 -4.81 5.35
C THR A 145 -12.76 -6.30 5.36
N TRP A 146 -13.49 -7.11 6.16
CA TRP A 146 -13.33 -8.56 6.18
C TRP A 146 -13.61 -9.18 4.82
N CYS A 147 -14.78 -8.92 4.25
CA CYS A 147 -15.14 -9.43 2.92
C CYS A 147 -14.20 -8.87 1.84
N LYS A 148 -13.78 -7.60 1.93
CA LYS A 148 -12.78 -7.05 1.01
C LYS A 148 -11.44 -7.78 1.04
N ASN A 149 -11.11 -8.49 2.12
CA ASN A 149 -9.89 -9.28 2.20
C ASN A 149 -9.97 -10.62 1.47
N MET A 150 -11.17 -11.14 1.18
CA MET A 150 -11.38 -12.36 0.42
C MET A 150 -10.89 -12.22 -1.03
N SER A 151 -10.70 -13.36 -1.71
CA SER A 151 -10.52 -13.40 -3.16
C SER A 151 -11.81 -12.95 -3.87
N PHE A 152 -11.67 -12.47 -5.10
CA PHE A 152 -12.84 -12.10 -5.90
C PHE A 152 -13.68 -13.32 -6.26
N ASP A 153 -13.06 -14.48 -6.54
CA ASP A 153 -13.77 -15.75 -6.71
C ASP A 153 -14.62 -16.13 -5.50
N ALA A 154 -14.11 -15.95 -4.29
CA ALA A 154 -14.87 -16.23 -3.07
C ALA A 154 -16.01 -15.22 -2.88
N LEU A 155 -15.77 -13.93 -3.17
CA LEU A 155 -16.81 -12.90 -3.13
C LEU A 155 -17.95 -13.16 -4.12
N TYR A 156 -17.64 -13.53 -5.36
CA TYR A 156 -18.66 -13.84 -6.36
C TYR A 156 -19.43 -15.11 -6.02
N ARG A 157 -18.75 -16.19 -5.59
CA ARG A 157 -19.42 -17.41 -5.11
C ARG A 157 -20.37 -17.11 -3.95
N GLN A 158 -19.94 -16.29 -3.00
CA GLN A 158 -20.77 -15.90 -1.87
C GLN A 158 -21.96 -15.04 -2.31
N ALA A 159 -21.78 -14.14 -3.28
CA ALA A 159 -22.86 -13.32 -3.83
C ALA A 159 -23.89 -14.15 -4.59
N ASP A 160 -23.45 -15.13 -5.36
CA ASP A 160 -24.31 -16.02 -6.16
C ASP A 160 -25.22 -16.91 -5.27
N ALA A 161 -24.82 -17.13 -4.02
CA ALA A 161 -25.65 -17.83 -3.03
C ALA A 161 -26.72 -16.94 -2.34
N GLN A 162 -26.78 -15.64 -2.63
CA GLN A 162 -27.71 -14.70 -1.99
C GLN A 162 -28.88 -14.30 -2.89
N PRO A 163 -30.07 -14.01 -2.32
CA PRO A 163 -31.24 -13.54 -3.07
C PRO A 163 -30.99 -12.25 -3.88
N ASP A 164 -30.10 -11.38 -3.40
CA ASP A 164 -29.74 -10.12 -4.04
C ASP A 164 -28.41 -10.17 -4.80
N SER A 165 -28.02 -11.34 -5.32
CA SER A 165 -26.78 -11.58 -6.08
C SER A 165 -26.42 -10.46 -7.05
N ARG A 166 -27.39 -9.94 -7.83
CA ARG A 166 -27.14 -8.85 -8.80
C ARG A 166 -26.63 -7.56 -8.14
N SER A 167 -27.18 -7.20 -6.98
CA SER A 167 -26.75 -6.02 -6.23
C SER A 167 -25.35 -6.22 -5.64
N LEU A 168 -25.10 -7.41 -5.07
CA LEU A 168 -23.80 -7.76 -4.50
C LEU A 168 -22.69 -7.81 -5.57
N ARG A 169 -22.96 -8.41 -6.73
CA ARG A 169 -22.05 -8.43 -7.88
C ARG A 169 -21.63 -7.01 -8.29
N ARG A 170 -22.59 -6.07 -8.42
CA ARG A 170 -22.27 -4.66 -8.72
C ARG A 170 -21.37 -4.01 -7.67
N LEU A 171 -21.54 -4.33 -6.39
CA LEU A 171 -20.66 -3.83 -5.33
C LEU A 171 -19.25 -4.44 -5.42
N ILE A 172 -19.14 -5.72 -5.78
CA ILE A 172 -17.86 -6.40 -6.00
C ILE A 172 -17.17 -5.81 -7.23
N ASP A 173 -17.88 -5.63 -8.33
CA ASP A 173 -17.39 -4.98 -9.55
C ASP A 173 -16.89 -3.56 -9.24
N SER A 174 -17.69 -2.76 -8.53
CA SER A 174 -17.31 -1.40 -8.13
C SER A 174 -16.03 -1.39 -7.28
N TYR A 175 -15.87 -2.39 -6.41
CA TYR A 175 -14.64 -2.57 -5.64
C TYR A 175 -13.44 -2.96 -6.51
N MET A 176 -13.61 -3.85 -7.50
CA MET A 176 -12.54 -4.16 -8.47
C MET A 176 -12.08 -2.91 -9.23
N HIS A 177 -13.01 -2.15 -9.79
CA HIS A 177 -12.72 -0.91 -10.50
C HIS A 177 -12.05 0.14 -9.61
N GLN A 178 -12.34 0.13 -8.30
CA GLN A 178 -11.61 0.96 -7.34
C GLN A 178 -10.15 0.51 -7.24
N LEU A 179 -9.88 -0.78 -7.13
CA LEU A 179 -8.51 -1.30 -7.05
C LEU A 179 -7.73 -1.06 -8.35
N GLU A 180 -8.38 -1.15 -9.51
CA GLU A 180 -7.78 -0.80 -10.82
C GLU A 180 -7.31 0.64 -10.84
N ARG A 181 -8.18 1.60 -10.49
CA ARG A 181 -7.81 3.03 -10.39
C ARG A 181 -6.69 3.26 -9.38
N ASP A 182 -6.79 2.65 -8.20
CA ASP A 182 -5.77 2.78 -7.15
C ASP A 182 -4.41 2.20 -7.62
N CYS A 183 -4.43 1.11 -8.40
CA CYS A 183 -3.23 0.49 -8.96
C CYS A 183 -2.58 1.40 -10.02
N ASP A 184 -3.37 1.88 -10.98
CA ASP A 184 -2.90 2.77 -12.05
C ASP A 184 -2.33 4.07 -11.50
N GLU A 185 -2.99 4.67 -10.51
CA GLU A 185 -2.52 5.88 -9.85
C GLU A 185 -1.19 5.64 -9.13
N ARG A 186 -1.06 4.51 -8.41
CA ARG A 186 0.18 4.15 -7.72
C ARG A 186 1.34 3.94 -8.68
N ILE A 187 1.10 3.23 -9.79
CA ILE A 187 2.09 3.00 -10.84
C ILE A 187 2.53 4.35 -11.44
N THR A 188 1.57 5.18 -11.83
CA THR A 188 1.84 6.47 -12.49
C THR A 188 2.59 7.44 -11.57
N LYS A 189 2.29 7.42 -10.27
CA LYS A 189 2.94 8.31 -9.27
C LYS A 189 4.19 7.72 -8.63
N GLY A 190 4.59 6.50 -9.00
CA GLY A 190 5.74 5.81 -8.40
C GLY A 190 5.57 5.55 -6.90
N TRP A 191 4.34 5.38 -6.43
CA TRP A 191 4.04 5.05 -5.05
C TRP A 191 4.29 3.57 -4.76
N SER A 192 4.23 3.19 -3.48
CA SER A 192 4.22 1.77 -3.10
C SER A 192 3.07 1.03 -3.81
N TYR A 193 3.32 -0.19 -4.23
CA TYR A 193 2.33 -0.99 -4.95
C TYR A 193 1.30 -1.59 -4.00
N LEU A 194 0.17 -2.02 -4.56
CA LEU A 194 -0.76 -2.86 -3.81
C LEU A 194 -0.12 -4.22 -3.54
N CYS A 195 -0.42 -4.79 -2.36
CA CYS A 195 -0.17 -6.20 -2.12
C CYS A 195 -0.77 -7.04 -3.26
N ILE A 196 -0.11 -8.12 -3.67
CA ILE A 196 -0.58 -9.03 -4.72
C ILE A 196 -1.98 -9.61 -4.42
N CYS A 197 -2.37 -9.73 -3.14
CA CYS A 197 -3.75 -10.08 -2.73
C CYS A 197 -4.78 -8.98 -2.98
N LYS A 198 -4.40 -7.84 -3.56
CA LYS A 198 -5.26 -6.72 -3.95
C LYS A 198 -4.88 -6.14 -5.31
N ASP A 199 -3.86 -6.70 -5.96
CA ASP A 199 -3.48 -6.35 -7.32
C ASP A 199 -4.55 -6.91 -8.29
N PRO A 200 -5.18 -6.06 -9.13
CA PRO A 200 -6.16 -6.47 -10.12
C PRO A 200 -5.62 -7.49 -11.14
N GLU A 201 -4.36 -7.39 -11.55
CA GLU A 201 -3.77 -8.35 -12.51
C GLU A 201 -3.70 -9.76 -11.94
N HIS A 202 -3.71 -9.89 -10.61
CA HIS A 202 -3.62 -11.15 -9.90
C HIS A 202 -4.93 -11.53 -9.20
N ALA A 203 -6.04 -10.85 -9.52
CA ALA A 203 -7.31 -11.03 -8.82
C ALA A 203 -7.92 -12.42 -8.96
N PHE A 204 -7.72 -13.06 -10.11
CA PHE A 204 -8.32 -14.35 -10.49
C PHE A 204 -7.28 -15.48 -10.65
N GLN A 205 -6.08 -15.26 -10.11
CA GLN A 205 -5.04 -16.30 -10.13
C GLN A 205 -5.47 -17.50 -9.28
N THR A 206 -5.18 -18.70 -9.76
CA THR A 206 -5.63 -19.96 -9.15
C THR A 206 -5.16 -20.12 -7.71
N TRP A 207 -3.92 -19.73 -7.42
CA TRP A 207 -3.35 -19.76 -6.06
C TRP A 207 -4.14 -18.92 -5.05
N ARG A 208 -4.85 -17.89 -5.51
CA ARG A 208 -5.58 -16.97 -4.64
C ARG A 208 -7.02 -17.39 -4.36
N ARG A 209 -7.58 -18.29 -5.18
CA ARG A 209 -9.03 -18.57 -5.27
C ARG A 209 -9.74 -18.71 -3.93
N ASP A 210 -9.11 -19.34 -2.94
CA ASP A 210 -9.72 -19.61 -1.63
C ASP A 210 -9.00 -18.92 -0.46
N PHE A 211 -8.00 -18.08 -0.72
CA PHE A 211 -7.27 -17.41 0.34
C PHE A 211 -8.13 -16.33 1.03
N ASN A 212 -8.29 -16.46 2.34
CA ASN A 212 -8.88 -15.46 3.22
C ASN A 212 -8.02 -15.33 4.47
N PRO A 213 -7.44 -14.15 4.78
CA PRO A 213 -6.62 -13.96 5.97
C PRO A 213 -7.41 -14.07 7.29
N ARG A 214 -8.75 -14.18 7.24
CA ARG A 214 -9.65 -14.31 8.39
C ARG A 214 -9.44 -13.21 9.43
N ASP A 215 -9.22 -11.99 8.96
CA ASP A 215 -9.19 -10.80 9.81
C ASP A 215 -9.77 -9.57 9.08
N SER A 216 -10.11 -8.55 9.87
CA SER A 216 -10.66 -7.28 9.39
C SER A 216 -9.60 -6.21 9.13
N ARG A 217 -8.31 -6.55 9.30
CA ARG A 217 -7.21 -5.60 9.09
C ARG A 217 -7.10 -5.28 7.60
N VAL A 218 -6.77 -4.04 7.26
CA VAL A 218 -6.62 -3.60 5.87
C VAL A 218 -5.34 -4.20 5.27
N CYS A 219 -5.36 -4.48 3.96
CA CYS A 219 -4.18 -4.97 3.24
C CYS A 219 -3.14 -3.85 3.11
N GLY A 220 -1.87 -4.19 3.32
CA GLY A 220 -0.77 -3.25 3.24
C GLY A 220 -0.34 -2.95 1.80
N THR A 221 0.58 -1.99 1.68
CA THR A 221 1.29 -1.70 0.42
C THR A 221 2.68 -2.35 0.45
N VAL A 222 3.27 -2.52 -0.73
CA VAL A 222 4.53 -3.26 -0.91
C VAL A 222 5.51 -2.49 -1.79
N ARG A 223 6.79 -2.87 -1.73
CA ARG A 223 7.85 -2.19 -2.46
C ARG A 223 7.93 -2.64 -3.91
N TYR A 224 7.67 -3.92 -4.16
CA TYR A 224 7.77 -4.52 -5.48
C TYR A 224 6.42 -5.06 -5.95
N ARG A 225 6.19 -5.00 -7.26
CA ARG A 225 5.01 -5.62 -7.87
C ARG A 225 5.05 -7.14 -7.66
N GLY A 226 3.87 -7.74 -7.46
CA GLY A 226 3.76 -9.17 -7.19
C GLY A 226 4.18 -9.60 -5.78
N GLN A 227 4.32 -8.65 -4.84
CA GLN A 227 4.70 -8.94 -3.46
C GLN A 227 3.48 -9.00 -2.53
N LEU A 228 3.49 -9.92 -1.57
CA LEU A 228 2.58 -9.97 -0.44
C LEU A 228 3.00 -8.93 0.61
N CYS A 229 2.04 -8.17 1.14
CA CYS A 229 2.35 -7.38 2.33
C CYS A 229 2.63 -8.31 3.53
N ALA A 230 3.43 -7.84 4.49
CA ALA A 230 3.84 -8.62 5.66
C ALA A 230 2.67 -9.34 6.34
N ARG A 231 1.53 -8.65 6.53
CA ARG A 231 0.30 -9.26 7.09
C ARG A 231 -0.19 -10.45 6.26
N CYS A 232 -0.34 -10.29 4.94
CA CYS A 232 -0.87 -11.35 4.07
C CYS A 232 0.10 -12.52 3.99
N PHE A 233 1.40 -12.25 3.96
CA PHE A 233 2.43 -13.29 3.97
C PHE A 233 2.38 -14.10 5.27
N THR A 234 2.40 -13.45 6.43
CA THR A 234 2.27 -14.12 7.73
C THR A 234 0.98 -14.94 7.81
N LYS A 235 -0.16 -14.41 7.34
CA LYS A 235 -1.43 -15.16 7.32
C LYS A 235 -1.43 -16.36 6.40
N ALA A 236 -0.78 -16.27 5.25
CA ALA A 236 -0.62 -17.41 4.35
C ALA A 236 0.27 -18.51 4.98
N GLN A 237 1.34 -18.11 5.69
CA GLN A 237 2.19 -19.04 6.44
C GLN A 237 1.44 -19.73 7.59
N GLU A 238 0.73 -18.96 8.42
CA GLU A 238 -0.10 -19.48 9.52
C GLU A 238 -1.16 -20.49 9.04
N GLN A 239 -1.69 -20.29 7.83
CA GLN A 239 -2.69 -21.17 7.22
C GLN A 239 -2.09 -22.34 6.44
N GLY A 240 -0.77 -22.46 6.35
CA GLY A 240 -0.11 -23.54 5.60
C GLY A 240 -0.44 -23.53 4.11
N CYS A 241 -0.58 -22.35 3.51
CA CYS A 241 -0.94 -22.19 2.11
C CYS A 241 0.14 -22.77 1.17
N LEU A 242 -0.15 -23.92 0.54
CA LEU A 242 0.79 -24.63 -0.35
C LEU A 242 1.24 -23.80 -1.56
N TRP A 243 0.39 -22.88 -2.02
CA TRP A 243 0.71 -22.00 -3.14
C TRP A 243 1.83 -21.01 -2.83
N LEU A 244 2.24 -20.84 -1.56
CA LEU A 244 3.45 -20.10 -1.22
C LEU A 244 4.71 -20.72 -1.82
N ASN A 245 4.66 -21.97 -2.28
CA ASN A 245 5.76 -22.59 -3.03
C ASN A 245 5.99 -21.94 -4.41
N GLU A 246 5.05 -21.14 -4.91
CA GLU A 246 5.23 -20.30 -6.11
C GLU A 246 5.89 -18.95 -5.80
N PHE A 247 6.20 -18.68 -4.53
CA PHE A 247 6.78 -17.44 -4.05
C PHE A 247 8.21 -17.66 -3.54
N ASP A 248 9.07 -16.68 -3.77
CA ASP A 248 10.39 -16.57 -3.16
C ASP A 248 10.29 -15.56 -2.00
N GLY A 249 10.09 -16.09 -0.80
CA GLY A 249 9.69 -15.27 0.35
C GLY A 249 8.28 -14.72 0.14
N ASP A 250 8.13 -13.40 0.15
CA ASP A 250 6.85 -12.73 -0.03
C ASP A 250 6.57 -12.29 -1.46
N GLN A 251 7.48 -12.53 -2.42
CA GLN A 251 7.32 -12.11 -3.81
C GLN A 251 7.03 -13.30 -4.74
N ILE A 252 6.04 -13.15 -5.63
CA ILE A 252 5.68 -14.19 -6.59
C ILE A 252 6.82 -14.45 -7.58
N GLY A 253 7.01 -15.74 -7.89
CA GLY A 253 8.11 -16.21 -8.71
C GLY A 253 9.47 -16.08 -8.03
N PHE A 254 10.50 -16.54 -8.73
CA PHE A 254 11.87 -16.61 -8.23
C PHE A 254 12.76 -15.59 -8.95
N PRO A 255 13.86 -15.14 -8.35
CA PRO A 255 14.86 -14.38 -9.09
C PRO A 255 15.33 -15.22 -10.28
N CYS A 256 15.50 -14.60 -11.44
CA CYS A 256 16.19 -15.26 -12.54
C CYS A 256 17.57 -15.69 -12.06
N VAL A 257 18.01 -16.89 -12.44
CA VAL A 257 19.33 -17.46 -12.11
C VAL A 257 20.50 -16.49 -12.31
N PHE A 258 20.42 -15.63 -13.33
CA PHE A 258 21.42 -14.60 -13.60
C PHE A 258 21.52 -13.54 -12.51
N GLU A 259 20.38 -13.07 -12.04
CA GLU A 259 20.29 -12.01 -11.04
C GLU A 259 20.15 -12.56 -9.61
N ASP A 260 20.01 -13.88 -9.43
CA ASP A 260 19.86 -14.50 -8.13
C ASP A 260 21.12 -14.27 -7.27
N PRO A 261 21.03 -13.52 -6.16
CA PRO A 261 22.17 -13.25 -5.29
C PRO A 261 22.76 -14.52 -4.67
N ARG A 262 21.97 -15.60 -4.56
CA ARG A 262 22.40 -16.90 -4.01
C ARG A 262 23.36 -17.63 -4.94
N LEU A 263 23.35 -17.30 -6.23
CA LEU A 263 24.14 -17.94 -7.29
C LEU A 263 25.26 -17.01 -7.80
N ARG A 264 25.97 -16.35 -6.88
CA ARG A 264 27.12 -15.47 -7.17
C ARG A 264 28.45 -16.07 -6.73
N ARG A 265 28.58 -17.40 -6.75
CA ARG A 265 29.83 -18.07 -6.37
C ARG A 265 30.87 -17.94 -7.49
N PRO A 266 32.18 -18.00 -7.18
CA PRO A 266 33.23 -17.96 -8.22
C PRO A 266 33.07 -19.03 -9.31
N THR A 267 32.55 -20.21 -8.95
CA THR A 267 32.26 -21.32 -9.87
C THR A 267 31.11 -21.03 -10.84
N ASP A 268 30.19 -20.13 -10.46
CA ASP A 268 29.00 -19.80 -11.24
C ASP A 268 29.33 -18.89 -12.44
N ILE A 269 30.51 -18.25 -12.43
CA ILE A 269 31.03 -17.43 -13.54
C ILE A 269 31.07 -18.24 -14.84
N ASN A 270 31.39 -19.54 -14.75
CA ASN A 270 31.59 -20.40 -15.93
C ASN A 270 30.35 -20.55 -16.82
N TRP A 271 29.15 -20.46 -16.26
CA TRP A 271 27.90 -20.55 -17.01
C TRP A 271 27.18 -19.20 -17.14
N LYS A 272 27.64 -18.16 -16.44
CA LYS A 272 27.21 -16.76 -16.62
C LYS A 272 28.01 -16.02 -17.70
N MET A 273 29.17 -16.54 -18.11
CA MET A 273 29.96 -15.97 -19.20
C MET A 273 29.18 -15.97 -20.51
N GLY A 274 29.22 -14.82 -21.19
CA GLY A 274 28.64 -14.65 -22.52
C GLY A 274 29.40 -15.42 -23.61
N PRO A 275 28.96 -15.29 -24.87
CA PRO A 275 29.74 -15.76 -26.00
C PRO A 275 31.14 -15.16 -25.92
N VAL A 276 32.13 -15.99 -26.25
CA VAL A 276 33.54 -15.60 -26.31
C VAL A 276 33.90 -15.27 -27.76
N ASP A 277 34.76 -14.27 -27.94
CA ASP A 277 35.32 -13.94 -29.25
C ASP A 277 36.30 -15.03 -29.74
N GLU A 278 36.83 -14.88 -30.96
CA GLU A 278 37.81 -15.82 -31.54
C GLU A 278 39.09 -15.97 -30.71
N ARG A 279 39.35 -15.04 -29.78
CA ARG A 279 40.50 -15.02 -28.88
C ARG A 279 40.17 -15.57 -27.49
N GLY A 280 38.93 -16.02 -27.26
CA GLY A 280 38.47 -16.60 -26.00
C GLY A 280 38.03 -15.59 -24.95
N TRP A 281 37.91 -14.31 -25.30
CA TRP A 281 37.47 -13.26 -24.37
C TRP A 281 35.95 -13.15 -24.35
N PRO A 282 35.32 -13.14 -23.15
CA PRO A 282 33.88 -12.95 -23.06
C PRO A 282 33.49 -11.53 -23.46
N ASP A 283 32.39 -11.40 -24.20
CA ASP A 283 31.81 -10.09 -24.54
C ASP A 283 31.35 -9.36 -23.25
N PRO A 284 31.95 -8.21 -22.89
CA PRO A 284 31.61 -7.47 -21.67
C PRO A 284 30.26 -6.75 -21.76
N GLU A 285 29.71 -6.53 -22.97
CA GLU A 285 28.41 -5.88 -23.17
C GLU A 285 27.26 -6.89 -23.25
N TRP A 286 27.56 -8.17 -23.47
CA TRP A 286 26.58 -9.26 -23.52
C TRP A 286 25.65 -9.28 -22.30
N GLU A 287 26.20 -9.04 -21.10
CA GLU A 287 25.43 -9.15 -19.87
C GLU A 287 24.44 -8.01 -19.66
N LYS A 288 24.70 -6.83 -20.24
CA LYS A 288 24.10 -5.55 -19.80
C LYS A 288 23.42 -4.73 -20.90
N ASP A 289 23.42 -5.18 -22.16
CA ASP A 289 22.68 -4.45 -23.20
C ASP A 289 21.16 -4.61 -23.07
N SER A 290 20.57 -3.73 -22.26
CA SER A 290 19.12 -3.61 -22.09
C SER A 290 18.38 -3.18 -23.37
N ARG A 291 19.06 -2.59 -24.36
CA ARG A 291 18.45 -2.17 -25.64
C ARG A 291 18.24 -3.37 -26.58
N LYS A 292 19.07 -4.40 -26.46
CA LYS A 292 19.01 -5.60 -27.31
C LYS A 292 18.20 -6.73 -26.70
N HIS A 293 18.21 -6.91 -25.38
CA HIS A 293 17.65 -8.10 -24.72
C HIS A 293 16.57 -7.84 -23.66
N GLY A 294 16.22 -6.57 -23.41
CA GLY A 294 15.27 -6.18 -22.37
C GLY A 294 15.81 -6.38 -20.95
N LYS A 295 15.05 -5.94 -19.93
CA LYS A 295 15.44 -6.13 -18.53
C LYS A 295 15.13 -7.55 -18.07
N CYS A 296 16.00 -8.10 -17.22
CA CYS A 296 15.78 -9.38 -16.54
C CYS A 296 14.51 -9.33 -15.67
N GLU A 297 13.75 -10.43 -15.67
CA GLU A 297 12.49 -10.58 -14.94
C GLU A 297 12.57 -11.73 -13.94
N ARG A 298 11.51 -11.94 -13.15
CA ARG A 298 11.40 -13.10 -12.26
C ARG A 298 11.04 -14.35 -13.07
N ALA A 299 11.58 -15.50 -12.67
CA ALA A 299 11.30 -16.78 -13.27
C ALA A 299 10.14 -17.48 -12.54
N ARG A 300 9.49 -18.45 -13.21
CA ARG A 300 8.37 -19.19 -12.62
C ARG A 300 8.84 -20.22 -11.60
N HIS A 301 9.98 -20.84 -11.87
CA HIS A 301 10.55 -21.90 -11.04
C HIS A 301 11.87 -21.47 -10.42
N ARG A 302 12.19 -22.08 -9.27
CA ARG A 302 13.48 -21.89 -8.62
C ARG A 302 14.59 -22.37 -9.56
N ASN A 303 15.72 -21.64 -9.56
CA ASN A 303 16.87 -21.95 -10.41
C ASN A 303 16.55 -21.94 -11.91
N GLN A 304 15.55 -21.17 -12.34
CA GLN A 304 15.19 -21.02 -13.74
C GLN A 304 15.64 -19.66 -14.31
N LEU A 305 16.02 -19.63 -15.59
CA LEU A 305 16.15 -18.38 -16.34
C LEU A 305 14.76 -17.77 -16.59
N CYS A 306 14.64 -16.44 -16.46
CA CYS A 306 13.44 -15.78 -16.98
C CYS A 306 13.40 -15.91 -18.51
N GLN A 307 12.22 -15.78 -19.13
CA GLN A 307 12.06 -16.00 -20.57
C GLN A 307 13.04 -15.18 -21.43
N ARG A 308 13.30 -13.94 -21.05
CA ARG A 308 14.25 -13.07 -21.76
C ARG A 308 15.69 -13.57 -21.66
N CYS A 309 16.12 -13.98 -20.47
CA CYS A 309 17.43 -14.56 -20.26
C CYS A 309 17.55 -15.93 -20.93
N PHE A 310 16.49 -16.75 -20.92
CA PHE A 310 16.46 -18.02 -21.62
C PHE A 310 16.66 -17.82 -23.13
N ASN A 311 15.88 -16.95 -23.76
CA ASN A 311 16.01 -16.66 -25.19
C ASN A 311 17.41 -16.16 -25.54
N ARG A 312 17.98 -15.27 -24.71
CA ARG A 312 19.35 -14.78 -24.86
C ARG A 312 20.38 -15.92 -24.75
N MET A 313 20.19 -16.85 -23.82
CA MET A 313 21.15 -17.91 -23.53
C MET A 313 21.09 -19.09 -24.49
N CYS A 314 19.93 -19.37 -25.10
CA CYS A 314 19.78 -20.44 -26.07
C CYS A 314 20.69 -20.29 -27.30
N GLU A 315 21.14 -19.06 -27.59
CA GLU A 315 22.05 -18.74 -28.70
C GLU A 315 23.52 -19.07 -28.36
N ILE A 316 23.85 -19.35 -27.09
CA ILE A 316 25.22 -19.64 -26.66
C ILE A 316 25.56 -21.13 -26.83
N ARG A 317 26.71 -21.39 -27.44
CA ARG A 317 27.28 -22.73 -27.57
C ARG A 317 27.57 -23.32 -26.17
N GLY A 318 26.95 -24.46 -25.86
CA GLY A 318 27.13 -25.13 -24.56
C GLY A 318 26.06 -24.80 -23.52
N PHE A 319 25.00 -24.06 -23.87
CA PHE A 319 23.84 -23.81 -23.01
C PHE A 319 23.30 -25.09 -22.31
N GLY A 320 23.09 -26.15 -23.09
CA GLY A 320 22.58 -27.44 -22.62
C GLY A 320 23.46 -28.16 -21.59
N ARG A 321 24.72 -27.72 -21.41
CA ARG A 321 25.63 -28.26 -20.37
C ARG A 321 25.21 -27.83 -18.97
N PHE A 322 24.67 -26.63 -18.84
CA PHE A 322 24.39 -26.01 -17.54
C PHE A 322 22.89 -25.91 -17.28
N PHE A 323 22.11 -25.70 -18.33
CA PHE A 323 20.67 -25.56 -18.27
C PHE A 323 19.99 -26.67 -19.06
N ASP A 324 18.79 -27.04 -18.66
CA ASP A 324 17.91 -27.79 -19.55
C ASP A 324 17.51 -26.91 -20.75
N THR A 325 17.29 -27.55 -21.91
CA THR A 325 17.01 -26.86 -23.17
C THR A 325 15.54 -26.50 -23.37
N GLU A 326 14.64 -26.95 -22.51
CA GLU A 326 13.19 -26.83 -22.68
C GLU A 326 12.60 -25.67 -21.84
N TRP A 327 13.08 -25.55 -20.60
CA TRP A 327 12.59 -24.66 -19.56
C TRP A 327 13.70 -23.74 -19.01
N GLY A 328 14.97 -24.01 -19.31
CA GLY A 328 16.08 -23.18 -18.86
C GLY A 328 16.33 -23.27 -17.36
N ILE A 329 16.06 -24.42 -16.75
CA ILE A 329 16.36 -24.70 -15.35
C ILE A 329 17.81 -25.15 -15.25
N LEU A 330 18.52 -24.57 -14.28
CA LEU A 330 19.91 -24.89 -13.98
C LEU A 330 19.99 -26.33 -13.41
N HIS A 331 20.84 -27.18 -14.00
CA HIS A 331 21.02 -28.56 -13.56
C HIS A 331 21.48 -28.63 -12.09
N GLU A 332 21.05 -29.68 -11.37
CA GLU A 332 21.28 -29.82 -9.93
C GLU A 332 22.75 -29.70 -9.50
N GLY A 333 23.68 -30.17 -10.35
CA GLY A 333 25.13 -30.06 -10.10
C GLY A 333 25.66 -28.61 -10.02
N TYR A 334 24.84 -27.63 -10.42
CA TYR A 334 25.18 -26.21 -10.41
C TYR A 334 24.24 -25.38 -9.50
N SER A 335 23.18 -25.98 -8.96
CA SER A 335 22.12 -25.26 -8.23
C SER A 335 22.33 -25.13 -6.71
N GLY A 336 23.54 -25.51 -6.23
CA GLY A 336 23.85 -25.78 -4.82
C GLY A 336 23.44 -24.74 -3.80
#